data_AF-A0A380JNP9-F1
#
_entry.id   AF-A0A380JNP9-F1
#
_cell.length_a   1.000
_cell.length_b   1.000
_cell.length_c   1.000
_cell.angle_alpha   90.00
_cell.angle_beta   90.00
_cell.angle_gamma   90.00
#
_symmetry.space_group_name_H-M   'P 1'
#
loop_
_entity.id
_entity.type
_entity.pdbx_description
1 polymer ?
#
loop_
_entity_poly.entity_id
_entity_poly.type
_entity_poly.pdbx_seq_one_letter_code
_entity_poly.pdbx_strand_id
1 'polypeptide(L)' 'MRFQGLTSNFYNLIFSRSSRNIADSFYMIALSVGLLKVYNINAGELSFLTLVGLLPNMLSFAYGSLIHNLKNG' A
#
# COMPACT_ATOMS: atom_id res chain seq x y z
N MET A 1 23.76 21.76 10.91
CA MET A 1 23.27 20.52 11.54
C MET A 1 23.89 19.33 10.80
N ARG A 2 24.74 18.54 11.46
CA ARG A 2 25.37 17.34 10.86
C ARG A 2 24.39 16.16 11.03
N PHE A 3 23.88 15.62 9.91
CA PHE A 3 23.13 14.37 9.90
C PHE A 3 24.09 13.19 10.14
N GLN A 4 24.60 13.05 11.36
CA GLN A 4 25.17 11.78 11.81
C GLN A 4 24.01 10.91 12.30
N GLY A 5 23.81 9.72 11.68
CA GLY A 5 23.19 8.61 12.41
C GLY A 5 22.01 7.88 11.78
N LEU A 6 21.77 7.90 10.47
CA LEU A 6 20.89 6.91 9.84
C LEU A 6 21.75 5.77 9.28
N THR A 7 21.61 4.57 9.83
CA THR A 7 22.36 3.39 9.38
C THR A 7 21.93 2.99 7.97
N SER A 8 22.81 2.34 7.20
CA SER A 8 22.48 1.85 5.84
C SER A 8 21.18 1.02 5.82
N ASN A 9 20.91 0.27 6.88
CA ASN A 9 19.66 -0.49 7.06
C ASN A 9 18.42 0.41 7.12
N PHE A 10 18.50 1.57 7.78
CA PHE A 10 17.39 2.52 7.82
C PHE A 10 17.10 3.12 6.45
N TYR A 11 18.14 3.49 5.69
CA TYR A 11 17.97 3.96 4.31
C TYR A 11 17.33 2.89 3.42
N ASN A 12 17.82 1.65 3.50
CA ASN A 12 17.26 0.53 2.75
C ASN A 12 15.80 0.26 3.14
N LEU A 13 15.45 0.35 4.42
CA LEU A 13 14.08 0.17 4.90
C LEU A 13 13.14 1.24 4.34
N ILE A 14 13.53 2.52 4.41
CA ILE A 14 12.73 3.65 3.92
C ILE A 14 12.60 3.58 2.39
N PHE A 15 13.72 3.42 1.66
CA PHE A 15 13.69 3.39 0.20
C PHE A 15 13.02 2.15 -0.37
N SER A 16 13.23 0.96 0.22
CA SER A 16 12.56 -0.26 -0.25
C SER A 16 11.04 -0.19 -0.05
N ARG A 17 10.59 0.28 1.11
CA ARG A 17 9.15 0.50 1.35
C ARG A 17 8.58 1.62 0.49
N SER A 18 9.30 2.73 0.32
CA SER A 18 8.88 3.85 -0.51
C SER A 18 8.74 3.45 -1.98
N SER A 19 9.75 2.77 -2.54
CA SER A 19 9.72 2.28 -3.92
C SER A 19 8.57 1.29 -4.16
N ARG A 20 8.33 0.37 -3.22
CA ARG A 20 7.20 -0.56 -3.30
C ARG A 20 5.85 0.19 -3.23
N ASN A 21 5.68 1.13 -2.31
CA ASN A 21 4.46 1.96 -2.23
C ASN A 21 4.22 2.78 -3.49
N ILE A 22 5.27 3.33 -4.10
CA ILE A 22 5.17 4.07 -5.37
C ILE A 22 4.73 3.12 -6.48
N ALA A 23 5.33 1.94 -6.59
CA ALA A 23 4.95 0.94 -7.60
C ALA A 23 3.49 0.48 -7.42
N ASP A 24 3.06 0.21 -6.19
CA ASP A 24 1.68 -0.18 -5.88
C ASP A 24 0.69 0.95 -6.22
N SER A 25 1.10 2.22 -6.03
CA SER A 25 0.29 3.37 -6.42
C SER A 25 0.12 3.48 -7.94
N PHE A 26 1.21 3.32 -8.70
CA PHE A 26 1.13 3.29 -10.17
C PHE A 26 0.31 2.11 -10.69
N TYR A 27 0.42 0.95 -10.04
CA TYR A 27 -0.39 -0.22 -10.38
C TYR A 27 -1.89 0.05 -10.17
N MET A 28 -2.27 0.66 -9.05
CA MET A 28 -3.67 1.04 -8.79
C MET A 28 -4.21 2.04 -9.81
N ILE A 29 -3.39 3.03 -10.22
CA ILE A 29 -3.77 3.98 -11.28
C ILE A 29 -3.99 3.24 -12.61
N ALA A 30 -3.05 2.37 -13.01
CA ALA A 30 -3.16 1.62 -14.25
C ALA A 30 -4.40 0.70 -14.26
N LEU A 31 -4.66 0.03 -13.14
CA LEU A 31 -5.82 -0.84 -12.96
C LEU A 31 -7.12 -0.02 -13.02
N SER A 32 -7.16 1.16 -12.39
CA SER A 32 -8.32 2.06 -12.43
C SER A 32 -8.61 2.56 -13.84
N VAL A 33 -7.57 2.94 -14.59
CA VAL A 33 -7.70 3.34 -16.01
C VAL A 33 -8.15 2.16 -16.87
N GLY A 34 -7.66 0.95 -16.61
CA GLY A 34 -8.09 -0.27 -17.30
C GLY A 34 -9.57 -0.59 -17.05
N LEU A 35 -10.02 -0.51 -15.80
CA LEU A 35 -11.42 -0.71 -15.43
C LEU A 35 -12.35 0.31 -16.10
N LEU A 36 -11.96 1.58 -16.15
CA LEU A 36 -12.72 2.63 -16.83
C LEU A 36 -12.77 2.43 -18.36
N LYS A 37 -11.62 2.16 -18.99
CA LYS A 37 -11.51 2.14 -20.46
C LYS A 37 -11.86 0.81 -21.12
N VAL A 38 -11.57 -0.31 -20.47
CA VAL A 38 -11.78 -1.66 -21.04
C VAL A 38 -13.14 -2.21 -20.63
N TYR A 39 -13.51 -2.00 -19.36
CA TYR A 39 -14.73 -2.59 -18.78
C TYR A 39 -15.89 -1.59 -18.67
N ASN A 40 -15.70 -0.32 -19.09
CA ASN A 40 -16.70 0.76 -19.01
C ASN A 40 -17.34 0.90 -17.62
N ILE A 41 -16.57 0.60 -16.57
CA ILE A 41 -17.05 0.69 -15.18
C ILE A 41 -17.33 2.15 -14.86
N ASN A 42 -18.47 2.43 -14.25
CA ASN A 42 -18.83 3.78 -13.85
C ASN A 42 -17.96 4.26 -12.67
N ALA A 43 -17.78 5.58 -12.53
CA ALA A 43 -17.01 6.18 -11.44
C ALA A 43 -17.50 5.75 -10.03
N GLY A 44 -18.80 5.51 -9.87
CA GLY A 44 -19.37 5.00 -8.61
C GLY A 44 -18.91 3.57 -8.27
N GLU A 45 -18.93 2.68 -9.26
CA GLU A 45 -18.49 1.29 -9.13
C GLU A 45 -16.96 1.21 -8.92
N LEU A 46 -16.20 2.06 -9.60
CA LEU A 46 -14.75 2.17 -9.41
C LEU A 46 -14.41 2.63 -7.98
N SER A 47 -15.15 3.61 -7.46
CA SER A 47 -14.97 4.09 -6.08
C SER A 47 -15.29 3.00 -5.07
N PHE A 48 -16.36 2.23 -5.31
CA PHE A 48 -16.71 1.08 -4.49
C PHE A 48 -15.62 -0.01 -4.51
N LEU A 49 -15.13 -0.39 -5.69
CA LEU A 49 -14.03 -1.36 -5.82
C LEU A 49 -12.76 -0.90 -5.10
N THR A 50 -12.44 0.38 -5.21
CA THR A 50 -11.28 0.98 -4.52
C THR A 50 -11.44 0.92 -3.00
N LEU A 51 -12.64 1.24 -2.49
CA LEU A 51 -12.96 1.16 -1.07
C LEU A 51 -12.90 -0.27 -0.52
N VAL A 52 -13.45 -1.24 -1.26
CA VAL A 52 -13.36 -2.66 -0.91
C VAL A 52 -11.90 -3.12 -0.92
N GLY A 53 -11.12 -2.69 -1.91
CA GLY A 53 -9.69 -2.97 -2.02
C GLY A 53 -8.84 -2.39 -0.89
N LEU A 54 -9.34 -1.41 -0.14
CA LEU A 54 -8.67 -0.84 1.04
C LEU A 54 -8.90 -1.65 2.32
N LEU A 55 -9.94 -2.49 2.38
CA LEU A 55 -10.26 -3.28 3.58
C LEU A 55 -9.08 -4.14 4.09
N PRO A 56 -8.32 -4.85 3.24
CA PRO A 56 -7.17 -5.62 3.71
C PRO A 56 -6.10 -4.75 4.39
N ASN A 57 -5.87 -3.54 3.89
CA ASN A 57 -4.93 -2.59 4.50
C ASN A 57 -5.43 -2.10 5.85
N MET A 58 -6.74 -1.83 5.97
CA MET A 58 -7.36 -1.44 7.24
C MET A 58 -7.29 -2.57 8.27
N LEU A 59 -7.55 -3.82 7.86
CA LEU A 59 -7.42 -4.99 8.73
C LEU A 59 -5.97 -5.23 9.15
N SER A 60 -5.01 -5.07 8.23
CA SER A 60 -3.59 -5.16 8.55
C SER A 60 -3.14 -4.06 9.52
N PHE A 61 -3.71 -2.86 9.42
CA PHE A 61 -3.45 -1.78 10.38
C PHE A 61 -4.04 -2.10 11.77
N ALA A 62 -5.30 -2.54 11.81
CA ALA A 62 -6.01 -2.81 13.06
C ALA A 62 -5.46 -4.04 13.81
N TYR A 63 -5.15 -5.12 13.08
CA TYR A 63 -4.79 -6.41 13.68
C TYR A 63 -3.32 -6.81 13.45
N GLY A 64 -2.53 -6.02 12.71
CA GLY A 64 -1.14 -6.37 12.39
C GLY A 64 -0.27 -6.60 13.63
N SER A 65 -0.46 -5.79 14.68
CA SER A 65 0.23 -5.97 15.96
C SER A 65 -0.14 -7.29 16.65
N LEU A 66 -1.43 -7.64 16.67
CA LEU A 66 -1.92 -8.90 17.25
C LEU A 66 -1.38 -10.11 16.50
N ILE A 67 -1.39 -10.08 15.17
CA ILE A 67 -0.84 -11.16 14.32
C ILE A 67 0.67 -11.30 14.52
N HIS A 68 1.39 -10.18 14.66
CA HIS A 68 2.83 -10.20 14.91
C HIS A 68 3.16 -10.88 16.25
N ASN A 69 2.38 -10.58 17.29
CA ASN A 69 2.56 -11.17 18.62
C ASN A 69 2.20 -12.66 18.64
N LEU A 70 1.21 -13.10 17.87
CA LEU A 70 0.90 -14.54 17.71
C LEU A 70 2.00 -15.31 16.97
N LYS A 71 2.70 -14.66 16.03
CA LYS A 71 3.74 -15.31 15.22
C LYS A 71 5.08 -15.43 15.94
N ASN A 72 5.37 -14.49 16.84
CA ASN A 72 6.64 -14.39 17.54
C ASN A 72 6.55 -14.70 19.04
N GLY A 73 5.37 -15.10 19.53
CA GLY A 73 5.10 -15.53 20.90
C GLY A 73 5.09 -17.05 21.05
#